data_AF-A0A7Y6WWT4-F1
#
_entry.id   AF-A0A7Y6WWT4-F1
#
_cell.length_a   1.000
_cell.length_b   1.000
_cell.length_c   1.000
_cell.angle_alpha   90.00
_cell.angle_beta   90.00
_cell.angle_gamma   90.00
#
_symmetry.space_group_name_H-M   'P 1'
#
loop_
_entity.id
_entity.type
_entity.pdbx_description
1 polymer ?
#
loop_
_entity_poly.entity_id
_entity_poly.type
_entity_poly.pdbx_seq_one_letter_code
_entity_poly.pdbx_strand_id
1 'polypeptide(L)'
;MSPRPALFGWPRREERALTAAMATGFALFFVAVYGGASWLTGFYTEGLRVELPFERHIPFIPSWALVYVSMDVLLLLSLFVFRTWRDMVPFALALCVETALAAVCFLLFPVEVAWPPRAVEGSWAGVFQLADTLNLERNYLPSLHVAFACTAALAYAERAGVLGRAVFGLWALAIAASTLLIHEHHLVDVVAGALLAWGTWRWVAPWSRRAAFLESLRVEALCARESYRFARRHLRYGLIALVLYRYTLSRWWREARVARVGFCFLQLVDDVLDGDRAVDGEPLDWVDALLLELESGRGEDPGTAATLGRVLLERLGDDAARAQVFALVRTMRKDRERVKDGQWWSAEALRAQQHDTFRLSVDLMLHVAGAGVRAEDAPALMEAFGWCSVMRDLREDLAQGLYNVPEGVAAAVRGEGADPTRLDALLGTEAGRAWMTAEYVRARALLEDSAGQLAALEGRPGLALLRLFHRSIESFWRKRLPRRHPFLADVTARQLQGA
;
A
#
# COMPACT_ATOMS: atom_id res chain seq x y z
N MET A 1 -0.26 -44.35 -2.51
CA MET A 1 0.60 -43.15 -2.49
C MET A 1 0.08 -42.21 -3.57
N SER A 2 -0.47 -41.05 -3.20
CA SER A 2 -0.90 -40.04 -4.18
C SER A 2 0.31 -39.65 -5.04
N PRO A 3 0.19 -39.59 -6.38
CA PRO A 3 1.30 -39.20 -7.23
C PRO A 3 1.81 -37.81 -6.83
N ARG A 4 3.13 -37.66 -6.69
CA ARG A 4 3.72 -36.35 -6.46
C ARG A 4 3.31 -35.44 -7.63
N PRO A 5 2.81 -34.23 -7.37
CA PRO A 5 2.47 -33.31 -8.44
C PRO A 5 3.70 -33.07 -9.32
N ALA A 6 3.47 -32.87 -10.62
CA ALA A 6 4.55 -32.54 -11.55
C ALA A 6 5.33 -31.31 -11.06
N LEU A 7 6.67 -31.36 -11.18
CA LEU A 7 7.56 -30.29 -10.75
C LEU A 7 7.29 -28.98 -11.51
N PHE A 8 7.05 -29.09 -12.81
CA PHE A 8 6.72 -27.97 -13.68
C PHE A 8 5.23 -27.94 -13.98
N GLY A 9 4.65 -26.74 -14.01
CA GLY A 9 3.31 -26.54 -14.53
C GLY A 9 2.98 -25.06 -14.64
N TRP A 10 2.01 -24.73 -15.47
CA TRP A 10 1.53 -23.36 -15.61
C TRP A 10 0.76 -22.92 -14.35
N PRO A 11 1.04 -21.74 -13.78
CA PRO A 11 0.21 -21.19 -12.72
C PRO A 11 -1.20 -20.87 -13.23
N ARG A 12 -2.18 -20.83 -12.32
CA ARG A 12 -3.54 -20.36 -12.65
C ARG A 12 -3.49 -18.90 -13.08
N ARG A 13 -4.46 -18.43 -13.89
CA ARG A 13 -4.44 -17.07 -14.46
C ARG A 13 -4.20 -15.97 -13.41
N GLU A 14 -4.87 -16.06 -12.28
CA GLU A 14 -4.77 -15.11 -11.16
C GLU A 14 -3.38 -15.14 -10.50
N GLU A 15 -2.85 -16.34 -10.27
CA GLU A 15 -1.53 -16.55 -9.67
C GLU A 15 -0.39 -16.13 -10.62
N ARG A 16 -0.58 -16.25 -11.94
CA ARG A 16 0.41 -15.80 -12.93
C ARG A 16 0.69 -14.31 -12.81
N ALA A 17 -0.35 -13.49 -12.64
CA ALA A 17 -0.17 -12.05 -12.50
C ALA A 17 0.63 -11.69 -11.24
N LEU A 18 0.33 -12.34 -10.11
CA LEU A 18 1.02 -12.12 -8.84
C LEU A 18 2.49 -12.59 -8.89
N THR A 19 2.72 -13.82 -9.36
CA THR A 19 4.07 -14.40 -9.48
C THR A 19 4.94 -13.63 -10.48
N ALA A 20 4.37 -13.18 -11.61
CA ALA A 20 5.05 -12.30 -12.55
C ALA A 20 5.36 -10.93 -11.94
N ALA A 21 4.41 -10.30 -11.24
CA ALA A 21 4.64 -9.03 -10.56
C ALA A 21 5.74 -9.12 -9.51
N MET A 22 5.83 -10.24 -8.77
CA MET A 22 6.91 -10.50 -7.82
C MET A 22 8.26 -10.67 -8.53
N ALA A 23 8.32 -11.41 -9.63
CA ALA A 23 9.54 -11.58 -10.41
C ALA A 23 10.02 -10.24 -11.01
N THR A 24 9.11 -9.45 -11.58
CA THR A 24 9.41 -8.09 -12.06
C THR A 24 9.84 -7.18 -10.92
N GLY A 25 9.16 -7.25 -9.76
CA GLY A 25 9.52 -6.48 -8.57
C GLY A 25 10.92 -6.81 -8.07
N PHE A 26 11.28 -8.10 -8.05
CA PHE A 26 12.64 -8.54 -7.73
C PHE A 26 13.65 -8.02 -8.77
N ALA A 27 13.36 -8.14 -10.08
CA ALA A 27 14.27 -7.64 -11.12
C ALA A 27 14.53 -6.14 -10.99
N LEU A 28 13.49 -5.33 -10.73
CA LEU A 28 13.63 -3.89 -10.50
C LEU A 28 14.42 -3.59 -9.22
N PHE A 29 14.15 -4.33 -8.14
CA PHE A 29 14.91 -4.22 -6.89
C PHE A 29 16.39 -4.58 -7.09
N PHE A 30 16.66 -5.66 -7.81
CA PHE A 30 18.02 -6.09 -8.14
C PHE A 30 18.74 -5.00 -8.94
N VAL A 31 18.17 -4.50 -10.04
CA VAL A 31 18.78 -3.42 -10.83
C VAL A 31 19.07 -2.19 -9.97
N ALA A 32 18.13 -1.79 -9.11
CA ALA A 32 18.31 -0.61 -8.26
C ALA A 32 19.40 -0.82 -7.20
N VAL A 33 19.41 -1.96 -6.50
CA VAL A 33 20.33 -2.22 -5.38
C VAL A 33 21.70 -2.68 -5.88
N TYR A 34 21.75 -3.65 -6.78
CA TYR A 34 22.99 -4.16 -7.37
C TYR A 34 23.68 -3.11 -8.24
N GLY A 35 22.92 -2.47 -9.14
CA GLY A 35 23.43 -1.39 -9.99
C GLY A 35 23.80 -0.16 -9.18
N GLY A 36 23.01 0.19 -8.17
CA GLY A 36 23.35 1.28 -7.23
C GLY A 36 24.63 1.01 -6.43
N ALA A 37 24.82 -0.22 -5.96
CA ALA A 37 26.06 -0.62 -5.29
C ALA A 37 27.27 -0.53 -6.23
N SER A 38 27.15 -1.05 -7.46
CA SER A 38 28.22 -0.95 -8.47
C SER A 38 28.56 0.50 -8.82
N TRP A 39 27.55 1.35 -8.99
CA TRP A 39 27.76 2.77 -9.24
C TRP A 39 28.51 3.45 -8.09
N LEU A 40 28.19 3.12 -6.84
CA LEU A 40 28.87 3.66 -5.67
C LEU A 40 30.30 3.14 -5.51
N THR A 41 30.53 1.84 -5.70
CA THR A 41 31.86 1.23 -5.60
C THR A 41 32.78 1.70 -6.72
N GLY A 42 32.25 2.17 -7.85
CA GLY A 42 33.01 2.83 -8.91
C GLY A 42 33.74 4.12 -8.48
N PHE A 43 33.38 4.71 -7.35
CA PHE A 43 34.12 5.84 -6.77
C PHE A 43 35.33 5.42 -5.91
N TYR A 44 35.51 4.13 -5.66
CA TYR A 44 36.64 3.65 -4.87
C TYR A 44 37.88 3.52 -5.74
N THR A 45 39.01 4.02 -5.23
CA THR A 45 40.28 4.07 -5.98
C THR A 45 41.09 2.79 -5.89
N GLU A 46 40.89 2.00 -4.83
CA GLU A 46 41.57 0.73 -4.58
C GLU A 46 40.56 -0.31 -4.10
N GLY A 47 40.81 -1.57 -4.43
CA GLY A 47 40.01 -2.69 -4.01
C GLY A 47 40.83 -3.78 -3.32
N LEU A 48 40.12 -4.62 -2.58
CA LEU A 48 40.68 -5.78 -1.90
C LEU A 48 40.96 -6.89 -2.90
N ARG A 49 42.16 -7.46 -2.82
CA ARG A 49 42.55 -8.63 -3.59
C ARG A 49 42.38 -9.87 -2.73
N VAL A 50 41.50 -10.77 -3.16
CA VAL A 50 41.13 -12.00 -2.41
C VAL A 50 41.56 -13.28 -3.13
N GLU A 51 42.39 -13.14 -4.16
CA GLU A 51 42.91 -14.25 -4.97
C GLU A 51 43.69 -15.27 -4.12
N LEU A 52 43.49 -16.54 -4.42
CA LEU A 52 44.24 -17.63 -3.82
C LEU A 52 45.40 -18.04 -4.75
N PRO A 53 46.59 -18.40 -4.23
CA PRO A 53 47.77 -18.63 -5.07
C PRO A 53 47.65 -19.73 -6.14
N PHE A 54 46.69 -20.65 -6.00
CA PHE A 54 46.47 -21.71 -6.99
C PHE A 54 45.60 -21.24 -8.17
N GLU A 55 44.82 -20.18 -8.00
CA GLU A 55 43.80 -19.74 -8.98
C GLU A 55 44.41 -19.30 -10.30
N ARG A 56 45.63 -18.77 -10.28
CA ARG A 56 46.41 -18.48 -11.50
C ARG A 56 46.60 -19.65 -12.47
N HIS A 57 46.35 -20.89 -12.03
CA HIS A 57 46.42 -22.09 -12.88
C HIS A 57 45.07 -22.52 -13.45
N ILE A 58 43.97 -21.86 -13.07
CA ILE A 58 42.64 -22.13 -13.61
C ILE A 58 42.60 -21.63 -15.06
N PRO A 59 42.33 -22.49 -16.05
CA PRO A 59 42.32 -22.08 -17.45
C PRO A 59 41.12 -21.18 -17.74
N PHE A 60 41.32 -20.19 -18.61
CA PHE A 60 40.25 -19.38 -19.16
C PHE A 60 39.52 -20.15 -20.28
N ILE A 61 38.21 -20.37 -20.13
CA ILE A 61 37.39 -21.12 -21.10
C ILE A 61 36.13 -20.30 -21.47
N PRO A 62 36.19 -19.45 -22.51
CA PRO A 62 35.09 -18.56 -22.88
C PRO A 62 33.75 -19.23 -23.17
N SER A 63 33.75 -20.48 -23.65
CA SER A 63 32.50 -21.22 -23.95
C SER A 63 31.66 -21.50 -22.71
N TRP A 64 32.26 -21.48 -21.50
CA TRP A 64 31.52 -21.60 -20.24
C TRP A 64 30.70 -20.35 -19.89
N ALA A 65 30.84 -19.25 -20.65
CA ALA A 65 29.94 -18.10 -20.54
C ALA A 65 28.47 -18.50 -20.78
N LEU A 66 28.21 -19.53 -21.60
CA LEU A 66 26.85 -20.05 -21.78
C LEU A 66 26.31 -20.70 -20.49
N VAL A 67 27.15 -21.42 -19.75
CA VAL A 67 26.79 -22.02 -18.46
C VAL A 67 26.59 -20.92 -17.42
N TYR A 68 27.41 -19.87 -17.45
CA TYR A 68 27.24 -18.68 -16.61
C TYR A 68 25.86 -18.03 -16.84
N VAL A 69 25.53 -17.59 -18.06
CA VAL A 69 24.22 -16.95 -18.33
C VAL A 69 23.02 -17.89 -18.16
N SER A 70 23.24 -19.21 -18.06
CA SER A 70 22.16 -20.16 -17.78
C SER A 70 21.54 -20.00 -16.37
N MET A 71 22.17 -19.25 -15.48
CA MET A 71 21.60 -18.85 -14.18
C MET A 71 20.28 -18.08 -14.37
N ASP A 72 20.19 -17.19 -15.35
CA ASP A 72 18.96 -16.43 -15.62
C ASP A 72 17.81 -17.36 -16.03
N VAL A 73 18.12 -18.39 -16.83
CA VAL A 73 17.15 -19.43 -17.19
C VAL A 73 16.70 -20.18 -15.94
N LEU A 74 17.64 -20.55 -15.06
CA LEU A 74 17.33 -21.22 -13.79
C LEU A 74 16.42 -20.37 -12.90
N LEU A 75 16.61 -19.05 -12.86
CA LEU A 75 15.70 -18.13 -12.16
C LEU A 75 14.34 -18.02 -12.83
N LEU A 76 14.27 -17.95 -14.16
CA LEU A 76 13.00 -17.89 -14.90
C LEU A 76 12.15 -19.16 -14.74
N LEU A 77 12.78 -20.32 -14.51
CA LEU A 77 12.06 -21.55 -14.19
C LEU A 77 11.19 -21.44 -12.92
N SER A 78 11.47 -20.48 -12.03
CA SER A 78 10.69 -20.24 -10.81
C SER A 78 9.22 -19.98 -11.11
N LEU A 79 8.90 -19.34 -12.25
CA LEU A 79 7.53 -19.07 -12.70
C LEU A 79 6.72 -20.33 -13.02
N PHE A 80 7.39 -21.45 -13.27
CA PHE A 80 6.79 -22.74 -13.60
C PHE A 80 6.86 -23.74 -12.44
N VAL A 81 7.82 -23.55 -11.53
CA VAL A 81 7.98 -24.38 -10.32
C VAL A 81 7.10 -23.87 -9.18
N PHE A 82 7.05 -22.55 -8.95
CA PHE A 82 6.23 -21.91 -7.92
C PHE A 82 4.92 -21.40 -8.53
N ARG A 83 3.87 -22.23 -8.42
CA ARG A 83 2.58 -22.00 -9.10
C ARG A 83 1.60 -21.15 -8.30
N THR A 84 1.98 -20.70 -7.11
CA THR A 84 1.21 -19.79 -6.26
C THR A 84 2.12 -18.69 -5.71
N TRP A 85 1.56 -17.50 -5.44
CA TRP A 85 2.32 -16.42 -4.82
C TRP A 85 2.91 -16.85 -3.47
N ARG A 86 2.18 -17.67 -2.69
CA ARG A 86 2.62 -18.20 -1.39
C ARG A 86 3.88 -19.06 -1.53
N ASP A 87 3.97 -19.82 -2.62
CA ASP A 87 5.14 -20.64 -2.93
C ASP A 87 6.33 -19.81 -3.42
N MET A 88 6.05 -18.71 -4.12
CA MET A 88 7.06 -17.81 -4.69
C MET A 88 7.68 -16.87 -3.64
N VAL A 89 6.92 -16.49 -2.60
CA VAL A 89 7.36 -15.52 -1.57
C VAL A 89 8.68 -15.92 -0.91
N PRO A 90 8.86 -17.15 -0.41
CA PRO A 90 10.13 -17.57 0.20
C PRO A 90 11.32 -17.42 -0.73
N PHE A 91 11.13 -17.74 -2.00
CA PHE A 91 12.17 -17.66 -3.02
C PHE A 91 12.53 -16.21 -3.34
N ALA A 92 11.55 -15.40 -3.75
CA ALA A 92 11.78 -14.00 -4.08
C ALA A 92 12.39 -13.22 -2.90
N LEU A 93 11.93 -13.49 -1.67
CA LEU A 93 12.46 -12.82 -0.48
C LEU A 93 13.88 -13.24 -0.14
N ALA A 94 14.24 -14.51 -0.33
CA ALA A 94 15.62 -14.97 -0.16
C ALA A 94 16.55 -14.23 -1.13
N LEU A 95 16.20 -14.14 -2.42
CA LEU A 95 16.98 -13.40 -3.41
C LEU A 95 17.10 -11.91 -3.07
N CYS A 96 16.02 -11.27 -2.58
CA CYS A 96 16.09 -9.87 -2.13
C CYS A 96 17.04 -9.69 -0.93
N VAL A 97 17.00 -10.59 0.05
CA VAL A 97 17.88 -10.53 1.23
C VAL A 97 19.33 -10.79 0.82
N GLU A 98 19.58 -11.76 -0.06
CA GLU A 98 20.90 -12.03 -0.63
C GLU A 98 21.45 -10.78 -1.33
N THR A 99 20.66 -10.16 -2.20
CA THR A 99 21.02 -8.93 -2.91
C THR A 99 21.36 -7.80 -1.93
N ALA A 100 20.54 -7.59 -0.90
CA ALA A 100 20.76 -6.51 0.07
C ALA A 100 22.02 -6.76 0.92
N LEU A 101 22.23 -7.98 1.40
CA LEU A 101 23.42 -8.35 2.18
C LEU A 101 24.68 -8.27 1.33
N ALA A 102 24.63 -8.75 0.08
CA ALA A 102 25.76 -8.65 -0.83
C ALA A 102 26.08 -7.19 -1.17
N ALA A 103 25.08 -6.35 -1.43
CA ALA A 103 25.29 -4.91 -1.66
C ALA A 103 25.97 -4.22 -0.47
N VAL A 104 25.60 -4.56 0.77
CA VAL A 104 26.31 -4.07 1.96
C VAL A 104 27.76 -4.56 1.96
N CYS A 105 28.01 -5.83 1.65
CA CYS A 105 29.37 -6.36 1.54
C CYS A 105 30.19 -5.69 0.43
N PHE A 106 29.63 -5.44 -0.75
CA PHE A 106 30.34 -4.77 -1.85
C PHE A 106 30.79 -3.36 -1.47
N LEU A 107 29.94 -2.62 -0.73
CA LEU A 107 30.27 -1.29 -0.25
C LEU A 107 31.32 -1.31 0.88
N LEU A 108 31.31 -2.32 1.75
CA LEU A 108 32.27 -2.42 2.85
C LEU A 108 33.61 -3.06 2.45
N PHE A 109 33.58 -3.98 1.48
CA PHE A 109 34.70 -4.81 1.04
C PHE A 109 34.74 -4.83 -0.50
N PRO A 110 35.14 -3.72 -1.14
CA PRO A 110 35.18 -3.63 -2.59
C PRO A 110 36.29 -4.51 -3.13
N VAL A 111 35.94 -5.70 -3.61
CA VAL A 111 36.91 -6.65 -4.18
C VAL A 111 37.26 -6.25 -5.61
N GLU A 112 38.51 -6.45 -6.00
CA GLU A 112 38.96 -6.34 -7.38
C GLU A 112 39.31 -7.71 -7.95
N VAL A 113 38.90 -7.93 -9.20
CA VAL A 113 39.30 -9.12 -9.95
C VAL A 113 40.78 -9.02 -10.32
N ALA A 114 41.51 -10.07 -10.03
CA ALA A 114 42.95 -10.17 -10.26
C ALA A 114 43.30 -11.18 -11.36
N TRP A 115 42.39 -11.33 -12.30
CA TRP A 115 42.59 -12.14 -13.49
C TRP A 115 43.32 -11.33 -14.58
N PRO A 116 44.11 -11.99 -15.45
CA PRO A 116 44.70 -11.33 -16.62
C PRO A 116 43.62 -10.73 -17.54
N PRO A 117 43.95 -9.69 -18.35
CA PRO A 117 43.02 -9.13 -19.32
C PRO A 117 42.40 -10.20 -20.22
N ARG A 118 41.06 -10.24 -20.27
CA ARG A 118 40.28 -11.24 -21.01
C ARG A 118 39.99 -10.73 -22.42
N ALA A 119 40.69 -11.25 -23.42
CA ALA A 119 40.38 -10.98 -24.83
C ALA A 119 39.76 -12.22 -25.46
N VAL A 120 38.50 -12.13 -25.90
CA VAL A 120 37.79 -13.23 -26.56
C VAL A 120 37.47 -12.85 -28.00
N GLU A 121 37.99 -13.63 -28.94
CA GLU A 121 37.68 -13.53 -30.37
C GLU A 121 36.88 -14.77 -30.82
N GLY A 122 36.12 -14.65 -31.92
CA GLY A 122 35.37 -15.75 -32.53
C GLY A 122 33.96 -15.96 -31.95
N SER A 123 33.39 -17.15 -32.18
CA SER A 123 31.95 -17.43 -32.01
C SER A 123 31.40 -17.31 -30.58
N TRP A 124 32.27 -17.24 -29.58
CA TRP A 124 31.89 -17.11 -28.16
C TRP A 124 31.93 -15.67 -27.64
N ALA A 125 32.49 -14.73 -28.42
CA ALA A 125 32.70 -13.34 -28.00
C ALA A 125 31.40 -12.66 -27.57
N GLY A 126 30.28 -12.85 -28.30
CA GLY A 126 29.01 -12.22 -27.97
C GLY A 126 28.39 -12.70 -26.64
N VAL A 127 28.43 -14.01 -26.36
CA VAL A 127 27.91 -14.56 -25.11
C VAL A 127 28.80 -14.18 -23.92
N PHE A 128 30.11 -14.16 -24.14
CA PHE A 128 31.07 -13.69 -23.13
C PHE A 128 30.88 -12.20 -22.81
N GLN A 129 30.75 -11.33 -23.82
CA GLN A 129 30.48 -9.90 -23.61
C GLN A 129 29.17 -9.65 -22.86
N LEU A 130 28.12 -10.43 -23.15
CA LEU A 130 26.87 -10.38 -22.39
C LEU A 130 27.10 -10.74 -20.91
N ALA A 131 27.82 -11.84 -20.64
CA ALA A 131 28.13 -12.27 -19.28
C ALA A 131 28.94 -11.21 -18.51
N ASP A 132 29.97 -10.65 -19.15
CA ASP A 132 30.84 -9.61 -18.61
C ASP A 132 30.06 -8.32 -18.28
N THR A 133 29.19 -7.89 -19.21
CA THR A 133 28.33 -6.70 -19.01
C THR A 133 27.35 -6.89 -17.84
N LEU A 134 26.81 -8.09 -17.66
CA LEU A 134 25.90 -8.39 -16.56
C LEU A 134 26.60 -8.48 -15.20
N ASN A 135 27.90 -8.83 -15.18
CA ASN A 135 28.63 -8.99 -13.94
C ASN A 135 28.85 -7.65 -13.22
N LEU A 136 28.95 -6.53 -13.96
CA LEU A 136 29.33 -5.21 -13.45
C LEU A 136 30.68 -5.22 -12.70
N GLU A 137 31.24 -4.03 -12.47
CA GLU A 137 32.53 -3.90 -11.82
C GLU A 137 32.39 -3.87 -10.29
N ARG A 138 33.37 -4.46 -9.59
CA ARG A 138 33.57 -4.42 -8.11
C ARG A 138 32.46 -5.06 -7.26
N ASN A 139 31.47 -5.74 -7.86
CA ASN A 139 30.40 -6.46 -7.16
C ASN A 139 30.70 -7.97 -6.98
N TYR A 140 31.88 -8.30 -6.45
CA TYR A 140 32.35 -9.69 -6.45
C TYR A 140 32.04 -10.48 -5.17
N LEU A 141 32.35 -9.95 -3.98
CA LEU A 141 32.25 -10.70 -2.71
C LEU A 141 31.03 -10.29 -1.88
N PRO A 142 30.06 -11.18 -1.60
CA PRO A 142 29.90 -12.55 -2.10
C PRO A 142 29.33 -12.62 -3.53
N SER A 143 29.61 -13.72 -4.25
CA SER A 143 29.08 -13.89 -5.61
C SER A 143 27.56 -14.12 -5.59
N LEU A 144 26.80 -13.11 -6.02
CA LEU A 144 25.33 -13.21 -6.15
C LEU A 144 24.93 -14.21 -7.23
N HIS A 145 25.73 -14.36 -8.27
CA HIS A 145 25.49 -15.32 -9.34
C HIS A 145 25.46 -16.76 -8.78
N VAL A 146 26.44 -17.11 -7.94
CA VAL A 146 26.47 -18.39 -7.22
C VAL A 146 25.36 -18.47 -6.18
N ALA A 147 25.12 -17.40 -5.42
CA ALA A 147 24.07 -17.38 -4.40
C ALA A 147 22.69 -17.71 -5.00
N PHE A 148 22.31 -17.01 -6.08
CA PHE A 148 21.04 -17.22 -6.77
C PHE A 148 20.91 -18.63 -7.36
N ALA A 149 21.96 -19.15 -7.99
CA ALA A 149 21.96 -20.50 -8.53
C ALA A 149 21.79 -21.57 -7.43
N CYS A 150 22.52 -21.43 -6.33
CA CYS A 150 22.41 -22.31 -5.17
C CYS A 150 21.02 -22.21 -4.51
N THR A 151 20.49 -21.01 -4.31
CA THR A 151 19.15 -20.81 -3.73
C THR A 151 18.06 -21.38 -4.62
N ALA A 152 18.14 -21.22 -5.94
CA ALA A 152 17.23 -21.88 -6.88
C ALA A 152 17.32 -23.41 -6.79
N ALA A 153 18.53 -23.97 -6.75
CA ALA A 153 18.70 -25.41 -6.61
C ALA A 153 18.14 -25.95 -5.28
N LEU A 154 18.39 -25.27 -4.15
CA LEU A 154 17.82 -25.62 -2.84
C LEU A 154 16.29 -25.56 -2.87
N ALA A 155 15.73 -24.49 -3.42
CA ALA A 155 14.29 -24.26 -3.45
C ALA A 155 13.56 -25.27 -4.37
N TYR A 156 14.12 -25.58 -5.54
CA TYR A 156 13.55 -26.57 -6.46
C TYR A 156 13.74 -28.00 -5.95
N ALA A 157 14.84 -28.28 -5.24
CA ALA A 157 15.10 -29.57 -4.61
C ALA A 157 14.03 -29.97 -3.59
N GLU A 158 13.40 -29.01 -2.90
CA GLU A 158 12.29 -29.28 -1.98
C GLU A 158 11.03 -29.81 -2.68
N ARG A 159 10.88 -29.54 -3.98
CA ARG A 159 9.71 -29.92 -4.80
C ARG A 159 10.03 -31.04 -5.79
N ALA A 160 11.29 -31.46 -5.88
CA ALA A 160 11.77 -32.45 -6.83
C ALA A 160 12.02 -33.83 -6.18
N GLY A 161 11.97 -34.89 -6.99
CA GLY A 161 12.50 -36.21 -6.62
C GLY A 161 14.04 -36.23 -6.61
N VAL A 162 14.64 -37.37 -6.25
CA VAL A 162 16.10 -37.54 -6.15
C VAL A 162 16.83 -37.11 -7.43
N LEU A 163 16.32 -37.50 -8.60
CA LEU A 163 16.90 -37.11 -9.88
C LEU A 163 16.88 -35.60 -10.10
N GLY A 164 15.74 -34.94 -9.84
CA GLY A 164 15.66 -33.48 -10.00
C GLY A 164 16.55 -32.72 -9.02
N ARG A 165 16.70 -33.22 -7.79
CA ARG A 165 17.66 -32.68 -6.80
C ARG A 165 19.10 -32.77 -7.32
N ALA A 166 19.47 -33.91 -7.90
CA ALA A 166 20.80 -34.09 -8.50
C ALA A 166 20.99 -33.15 -9.70
N VAL A 167 20.00 -33.06 -10.60
CA VAL A 167 20.06 -32.17 -11.78
C VAL A 167 20.26 -30.72 -11.37
N PHE A 168 19.44 -30.18 -10.47
CA PHE A 168 19.59 -28.77 -10.05
C PHE A 168 20.87 -28.54 -9.24
N GLY A 169 21.28 -29.49 -8.41
CA GLY A 169 22.54 -29.40 -7.66
C GLY A 169 23.75 -29.37 -8.59
N LEU A 170 23.78 -30.25 -9.60
CA LEU A 170 24.84 -30.28 -10.61
C LEU A 170 24.81 -29.02 -11.49
N TRP A 171 23.63 -28.50 -11.81
CA TRP A 171 23.50 -27.25 -12.57
C TRP A 171 24.06 -26.06 -11.77
N ALA A 172 23.68 -25.91 -10.50
CA ALA A 172 24.24 -24.87 -9.63
C ALA A 172 25.76 -25.02 -9.46
N LEU A 173 26.27 -26.25 -9.34
CA LEU A 173 27.71 -26.50 -9.28
C LEU A 173 28.41 -26.12 -10.59
N ALA A 174 27.80 -26.41 -11.75
CA ALA A 174 28.33 -26.02 -13.05
C ALA A 174 28.36 -24.49 -13.22
N ILE A 175 27.33 -23.79 -12.74
CA ILE A 175 27.31 -22.33 -12.69
C ILE A 175 28.40 -21.80 -11.76
N ALA A 176 28.58 -22.38 -10.57
CA ALA A 176 29.67 -21.98 -9.67
C ALA A 176 31.06 -22.18 -10.32
N ALA A 177 31.28 -23.32 -10.98
CA ALA A 177 32.51 -23.58 -11.71
C ALA A 177 32.69 -22.63 -12.91
N SER A 178 31.62 -22.27 -13.61
CA SER A 178 31.71 -21.35 -14.75
C SER A 178 32.27 -20.00 -14.33
N THR A 179 31.86 -19.46 -13.17
CA THR A 179 32.37 -18.18 -12.65
C THR A 179 33.90 -18.12 -12.54
N LEU A 180 34.53 -19.25 -12.17
CA LEU A 180 35.98 -19.37 -12.09
C LEU A 180 36.60 -19.56 -13.49
N LEU A 181 35.98 -20.37 -14.35
CA LEU A 181 36.51 -20.69 -15.68
C LEU A 181 36.41 -19.55 -16.69
N ILE A 182 35.46 -18.64 -16.51
CA ILE A 182 35.40 -17.38 -17.26
C ILE A 182 36.08 -16.22 -16.54
N HIS A 183 36.82 -16.52 -15.46
CA HIS A 183 37.61 -15.55 -14.71
C HIS A 183 36.78 -14.35 -14.22
N GLU A 184 35.52 -14.55 -13.83
CA GLU A 184 34.64 -13.48 -13.31
C GLU A 184 34.70 -13.35 -11.78
N HIS A 185 35.02 -14.44 -11.08
CA HIS A 185 35.08 -14.49 -9.63
C HIS A 185 36.31 -15.24 -9.16
N HIS A 186 36.67 -15.04 -7.89
CA HIS A 186 37.60 -15.90 -7.15
C HIS A 186 36.82 -16.90 -6.29
N LEU A 187 37.47 -17.98 -5.85
CA LEU A 187 36.87 -19.04 -5.06
C LEU A 187 36.31 -18.52 -3.74
N VAL A 188 36.94 -17.48 -3.15
CA VAL A 188 36.42 -16.83 -1.94
C VAL A 188 35.02 -16.27 -2.18
N ASP A 189 34.80 -15.62 -3.33
CA ASP A 189 33.49 -15.07 -3.72
C ASP A 189 32.45 -16.17 -3.92
N VAL A 190 32.86 -17.27 -4.56
CA VAL A 190 32.02 -18.44 -4.84
C VAL A 190 31.59 -19.12 -3.54
N VAL A 191 32.52 -19.38 -2.63
CA VAL A 191 32.24 -19.99 -1.32
C VAL A 191 31.35 -19.06 -0.49
N ALA A 192 31.65 -17.76 -0.46
CA ALA A 192 30.83 -16.79 0.25
C ALA A 192 29.41 -16.70 -0.33
N GLY A 193 29.25 -16.76 -1.65
CA GLY A 193 27.94 -16.84 -2.32
C GLY A 193 27.15 -18.09 -1.96
N ALA A 194 27.79 -19.27 -1.96
CA ALA A 194 27.16 -20.52 -1.56
C ALA A 194 26.74 -20.53 -0.08
N LEU A 195 27.58 -19.98 0.82
CA LEU A 195 27.26 -19.81 2.24
C LEU A 195 26.11 -18.83 2.45
N LEU A 196 26.11 -17.71 1.70
CA LEU A 196 25.03 -16.74 1.71
C LEU A 196 23.71 -17.41 1.36
N ALA A 197 23.64 -18.11 0.22
CA ALA A 197 22.46 -18.86 -0.22
C ALA A 197 21.97 -19.88 0.81
N TRP A 198 22.88 -20.67 1.37
CA TRP A 198 22.54 -21.65 2.41
C TRP A 198 21.94 -20.96 3.64
N GLY A 199 22.57 -19.88 4.12
CA GLY A 199 22.12 -19.12 5.27
C GLY A 199 20.77 -18.44 5.05
N THR A 200 20.64 -17.67 3.98
CA THR A 200 19.39 -16.97 3.63
C THR A 200 18.25 -17.96 3.43
N TRP A 201 18.43 -19.04 2.67
CA TRP A 201 17.38 -20.04 2.47
C TRP A 201 16.96 -20.70 3.78
N ARG A 202 17.93 -21.11 4.62
CA ARG A 202 17.66 -21.81 5.89
C ARG A 202 16.88 -20.96 6.91
N TRP A 203 17.02 -19.63 6.86
CA TRP A 203 16.38 -18.69 7.78
C TRP A 203 15.14 -18.01 7.20
N VAL A 204 15.24 -17.45 5.98
CA VAL A 204 14.17 -16.68 5.34
C VAL A 204 13.02 -17.59 4.92
N ALA A 205 13.30 -18.77 4.36
CA ALA A 205 12.24 -19.64 3.84
C ALA A 205 11.25 -20.14 4.91
N PRO A 206 11.68 -20.71 6.06
CA PRO A 206 10.73 -21.12 7.09
C PRO A 206 10.02 -19.94 7.75
N TRP A 207 10.67 -18.77 7.85
CA TRP A 207 10.05 -17.57 8.41
C TRP A 207 8.94 -17.01 7.50
N SER A 208 9.20 -16.90 6.20
CA SER A 208 8.26 -16.35 5.23
C SER A 208 7.10 -17.29 4.88
N ARG A 209 7.24 -18.59 5.16
CA ARG A 209 6.15 -19.58 5.04
C ARG A 209 5.13 -19.51 6.18
N ARG A 210 5.40 -18.76 7.25
CA ARG A 210 4.47 -18.63 8.39
C ARG A 210 3.16 -18.01 7.92
N ALA A 211 2.03 -18.62 8.30
CA ALA A 211 0.69 -18.13 7.91
C ALA A 211 0.48 -16.66 8.27
N ALA A 212 0.92 -16.23 9.47
CA ALA A 212 0.83 -14.83 9.89
C ALA A 212 1.61 -13.86 9.00
N PHE A 213 2.77 -14.28 8.48
CA PHE A 213 3.57 -13.45 7.57
C PHE A 213 2.89 -13.33 6.21
N LEU A 214 2.46 -14.46 5.64
CA LEU A 214 1.75 -14.48 4.36
C LEU A 214 0.46 -13.67 4.44
N GLU A 215 -0.32 -13.81 5.51
CA GLU A 215 -1.53 -13.02 5.70
C GLU A 215 -1.22 -11.53 5.86
N SER A 216 -0.15 -11.18 6.59
CA SER A 216 0.31 -9.80 6.68
C SER A 216 0.65 -9.21 5.31
N LEU A 217 1.37 -9.96 4.46
CA LEU A 217 1.74 -9.55 3.11
C LEU A 217 0.51 -9.41 2.21
N ARG A 218 -0.44 -10.36 2.29
CA ARG A 218 -1.72 -10.30 1.58
C ARG A 218 -2.48 -9.04 1.94
N VAL A 219 -2.61 -8.72 3.22
CA VAL A 219 -3.32 -7.52 3.70
C VAL A 219 -2.64 -6.24 3.21
N GLU A 220 -1.30 -6.15 3.25
CA GLU A 220 -0.60 -4.98 2.72
C GLU A 220 -0.77 -4.84 1.20
N ALA A 221 -0.77 -5.94 0.45
CA ALA A 221 -1.04 -5.93 -0.98
C ALA A 221 -2.47 -5.46 -1.29
N LEU A 222 -3.45 -5.89 -0.50
CA LEU A 222 -4.83 -5.38 -0.59
C LEU A 222 -4.87 -3.87 -0.30
N CYS A 223 -4.27 -3.40 0.79
CA CYS A 223 -4.24 -1.98 1.15
C CYS A 223 -3.56 -1.13 0.06
N ALA A 224 -2.45 -1.59 -0.52
CA ALA A 224 -1.76 -0.91 -1.60
C ALA A 224 -2.63 -0.82 -2.86
N ARG A 225 -3.31 -1.91 -3.22
CA ARG A 225 -4.23 -1.97 -4.36
C ARG A 225 -5.41 -1.03 -4.18
N GLU A 226 -6.04 -1.04 -3.01
CA GLU A 226 -7.17 -0.16 -2.71
C GLU A 226 -6.72 1.31 -2.67
N SER A 227 -5.58 1.61 -2.03
CA SER A 227 -4.98 2.96 -2.04
C SER A 227 -4.73 3.49 -3.46
N TYR A 228 -4.21 2.64 -4.35
CA TYR A 228 -4.02 3.00 -5.76
C TYR A 228 -5.35 3.28 -6.47
N ARG A 229 -6.38 2.44 -6.25
CA ARG A 229 -7.71 2.65 -6.81
C ARG A 229 -8.31 3.99 -6.34
N PHE A 230 -8.24 4.29 -5.05
CA PHE A 230 -8.72 5.56 -4.51
C PHE A 230 -7.95 6.75 -5.11
N ALA A 231 -6.62 6.64 -5.21
CA ALA A 231 -5.78 7.70 -5.78
C ALA A 231 -6.12 8.00 -7.25
N ARG A 232 -6.54 7.00 -8.03
CA ARG A 232 -7.03 7.18 -9.40
C ARG A 232 -8.36 7.92 -9.49
N ARG A 233 -9.21 7.82 -8.46
CA ARG A 233 -10.46 8.58 -8.38
C ARG A 233 -10.20 10.04 -8.05
N HIS A 234 -9.38 10.30 -7.02
CA HIS A 234 -9.04 11.66 -6.63
C HIS A 234 -7.68 11.76 -5.91
N LEU A 235 -6.90 12.79 -6.26
CA LEU A 235 -5.55 13.03 -5.72
C LEU A 235 -5.51 13.07 -4.18
N ARG A 236 -6.59 13.53 -3.54
CA ARG A 236 -6.73 13.57 -2.07
C ARG A 236 -6.45 12.22 -1.41
N TYR A 237 -6.91 11.13 -2.02
CA TYR A 237 -6.71 9.79 -1.46
C TYR A 237 -5.27 9.32 -1.64
N GLY A 238 -4.60 9.73 -2.72
CA GLY A 238 -3.16 9.52 -2.89
C GLY A 238 -2.34 10.21 -1.79
N LEU A 239 -2.70 11.44 -1.42
CA LEU A 239 -2.06 12.17 -0.31
C LEU A 239 -2.32 11.49 1.04
N ILE A 240 -3.54 11.01 1.29
CA ILE A 240 -3.87 10.26 2.52
C ILE A 240 -3.04 8.97 2.58
N ALA A 241 -3.00 8.20 1.50
CA ALA A 241 -2.20 6.99 1.42
C ALA A 241 -0.71 7.29 1.69
N LEU A 242 -0.13 8.32 1.06
CA LEU A 242 1.24 8.74 1.28
C LEU A 242 1.51 9.05 2.77
N VAL A 243 0.61 9.79 3.42
CA VAL A 243 0.72 10.11 4.85
C VAL A 243 0.69 8.84 5.69
N LEU A 244 -0.27 7.95 5.45
CA LEU A 244 -0.40 6.70 6.20
C LEU A 244 0.79 5.75 6.02
N TYR A 245 1.38 5.70 4.81
CA TYR A 245 2.61 4.96 4.56
C TYR A 245 3.83 5.65 5.14
N ARG A 246 3.92 6.99 5.15
CA ARG A 246 5.01 7.69 5.84
C ARG A 246 5.05 7.36 7.33
N TYR A 247 3.89 7.21 7.97
CA TYR A 247 3.81 6.85 9.39
C TYR A 247 4.31 5.43 9.71
N THR A 248 4.40 4.50 8.73
CA THR A 248 5.00 3.17 8.99
C THR A 248 6.49 3.21 9.23
N LEU A 249 7.17 4.24 8.73
CA LEU A 249 8.60 4.44 8.93
C LEU A 249 8.90 5.07 10.30
N SER A 250 7.88 5.27 11.14
CA SER A 250 8.01 5.84 12.47
C SER A 250 7.89 4.78 13.57
N ARG A 251 8.14 5.18 14.82
CA ARG A 251 7.93 4.33 16.01
C ARG A 251 6.50 3.80 16.16
N TRP A 252 5.53 4.40 15.47
CA TRP A 252 4.10 4.08 15.50
C TRP A 252 3.65 3.16 14.34
N TRP A 253 4.54 2.28 13.88
CA TRP A 253 4.30 1.47 12.69
C TRP A 253 3.12 0.50 12.85
N ARG A 254 2.81 0.06 14.07
CA ARG A 254 1.69 -0.84 14.37
C ARG A 254 0.36 -0.12 14.23
N GLU A 255 0.25 1.05 14.84
CA GLU A 255 -0.90 1.96 14.78
C GLU A 255 -1.13 2.42 13.35
N ALA A 256 -0.06 2.79 12.63
CA ALA A 256 -0.13 3.17 11.22
C ALA A 256 -0.69 2.03 10.35
N ARG A 257 -0.34 0.78 10.65
CA ARG A 257 -0.88 -0.39 9.95
C ARG A 257 -2.37 -0.57 10.19
N VAL A 258 -2.82 -0.47 11.44
CA VAL A 258 -4.25 -0.53 11.77
C VAL A 258 -5.00 0.62 11.10
N ALA A 259 -4.44 1.83 11.09
CA ALA A 259 -5.03 2.99 10.42
C ALA A 259 -5.15 2.80 8.91
N ARG A 260 -4.13 2.21 8.24
CA ARG A 260 -4.21 1.88 6.81
C ARG A 260 -5.31 0.87 6.52
N VAL A 261 -5.38 -0.22 7.29
CA VAL A 261 -6.40 -1.26 7.11
C VAL A 261 -7.78 -0.66 7.33
N GLY A 262 -7.97 0.12 8.39
CA GLY A 262 -9.22 0.81 8.70
C GLY A 262 -9.65 1.79 7.62
N PHE A 263 -8.72 2.63 7.15
CA PHE A 263 -8.97 3.55 6.05
C PHE A 263 -9.36 2.80 4.77
N CYS A 264 -8.62 1.76 4.38
CA CYS A 264 -8.93 1.01 3.18
C CYS A 264 -10.25 0.25 3.29
N PHE A 265 -10.58 -0.28 4.47
CA PHE A 265 -11.85 -0.96 4.72
C PHE A 265 -13.02 0.02 4.61
N LEU A 266 -12.99 1.11 5.36
CA LEU A 266 -14.09 2.07 5.43
C LEU A 266 -14.27 2.81 4.12
N GLN A 267 -13.19 3.25 3.46
CA GLN A 267 -13.26 3.90 2.16
C GLN A 267 -13.76 2.95 1.07
N LEU A 268 -13.47 1.65 1.17
CA LEU A 268 -14.02 0.67 0.24
C LEU A 268 -15.54 0.56 0.40
N VAL A 269 -16.03 0.48 1.64
CA VAL A 269 -17.47 0.44 1.94
C VAL A 269 -18.15 1.72 1.46
N ASP A 270 -17.53 2.87 1.72
CA ASP A 270 -17.96 4.20 1.24
C ASP A 270 -18.10 4.22 -0.28
N ASP A 271 -17.06 3.82 -1.01
CA ASP A 271 -17.08 3.77 -2.48
C ASP A 271 -18.22 2.88 -3.02
N VAL A 272 -18.57 1.79 -2.34
CA VAL A 272 -19.70 0.92 -2.75
C VAL A 272 -21.04 1.61 -2.52
N LEU A 273 -21.21 2.22 -1.34
CA LEU A 273 -22.47 2.89 -0.97
C LEU A 273 -22.71 4.16 -1.78
N ASP A 274 -21.67 4.91 -2.11
CA ASP A 274 -21.76 6.11 -2.96
C ASP A 274 -21.93 5.78 -4.46
N GLY A 275 -21.74 4.51 -4.84
CA GLY A 275 -21.81 4.06 -6.23
C GLY A 275 -20.53 4.29 -7.05
N ASP A 276 -19.45 4.73 -6.42
CA ASP A 276 -18.11 4.84 -7.02
C ASP A 276 -17.47 3.46 -7.32
N ARG A 277 -17.96 2.41 -6.66
CA ARG A 277 -17.61 1.00 -6.92
C ARG A 277 -18.86 0.18 -7.19
N ALA A 278 -18.91 -0.42 -8.38
CA ALA A 278 -19.93 -1.40 -8.72
C ALA A 278 -19.76 -2.69 -7.91
N VAL A 279 -20.90 -3.24 -7.48
CA VAL A 279 -21.07 -4.57 -6.89
C VAL A 279 -22.21 -5.29 -7.60
N ASP A 280 -22.25 -6.62 -7.49
CA ASP A 280 -23.38 -7.39 -7.99
C ASP A 280 -24.60 -7.16 -7.08
N GLY A 281 -25.72 -6.69 -7.65
CA GLY A 281 -26.93 -6.38 -6.91
C GLY A 281 -26.96 -4.96 -6.32
N GLU A 282 -27.82 -4.74 -5.33
CA GLU A 282 -27.96 -3.44 -4.66
C GLU A 282 -26.87 -3.25 -3.60
N PRO A 283 -26.17 -2.10 -3.55
CA PRO A 283 -25.20 -1.77 -2.50
C PRO A 283 -25.66 -2.00 -1.05
N LEU A 284 -26.95 -1.80 -0.76
CA LEU A 284 -27.54 -2.07 0.56
C LEU A 284 -27.50 -3.55 0.93
N ASP A 285 -27.87 -4.43 -0.01
CA ASP A 285 -27.85 -5.87 0.22
C ASP A 285 -26.41 -6.37 0.38
N TRP A 286 -25.48 -5.78 -0.38
CA TRP A 286 -24.06 -6.07 -0.29
C TRP A 286 -23.48 -5.70 1.08
N VAL A 287 -23.79 -4.50 1.61
CA VAL A 287 -23.26 -4.08 2.91
C VAL A 287 -23.89 -4.87 4.06
N ASP A 288 -25.17 -5.26 3.94
CA ASP A 288 -25.85 -6.10 4.94
C ASP A 288 -25.22 -7.49 5.00
N ALA A 289 -24.93 -8.10 3.84
CA ALA A 289 -24.19 -9.36 3.78
C ALA A 289 -22.78 -9.24 4.39
N LEU A 290 -22.07 -8.14 4.11
CA LEU A 290 -20.76 -7.87 4.69
C LEU A 290 -20.82 -7.75 6.22
N LEU A 291 -21.79 -7.01 6.76
CA LEU A 291 -21.97 -6.86 8.20
C LEU A 291 -22.24 -8.22 8.87
N LEU A 292 -23.12 -9.03 8.29
CA LEU A 292 -23.41 -10.39 8.78
C LEU A 292 -22.18 -11.31 8.76
N GLU A 293 -21.36 -11.22 7.70
CA GLU A 293 -20.11 -11.98 7.60
C GLU A 293 -19.12 -11.56 8.70
N LEU A 294 -18.97 -10.25 8.92
CA LEU A 294 -18.08 -9.71 9.95
C LEU A 294 -18.54 -10.02 11.38
N GLU A 295 -19.85 -9.99 11.64
CA GLU A 295 -20.44 -10.33 12.95
C GLU A 295 -20.35 -11.83 13.26
N SER A 296 -20.59 -12.69 12.26
CA SER A 296 -20.53 -14.14 12.44
C SER A 296 -19.10 -14.68 12.51
N GLY A 297 -18.13 -13.95 11.95
CA GLY A 297 -16.74 -14.39 11.82
C GLY A 297 -16.54 -15.56 10.85
N ARG A 298 -17.56 -15.92 10.05
CA ARG A 298 -17.55 -17.07 9.14
C ARG A 298 -17.61 -16.60 7.68
N GLY A 299 -16.71 -17.13 6.85
CA GLY A 299 -16.69 -16.92 5.40
C GLY A 299 -15.64 -17.82 4.75
N GLU A 300 -16.03 -18.60 3.74
CA GLU A 300 -15.15 -19.59 3.10
C GLU A 300 -14.12 -18.94 2.16
N ASP A 301 -14.50 -17.88 1.43
CA ASP A 301 -13.58 -17.03 0.66
C ASP A 301 -13.96 -15.54 0.81
N PRO A 302 -13.47 -14.90 1.89
CA PRO A 302 -13.85 -13.54 2.23
C PRO A 302 -13.30 -12.56 1.18
N GLY A 303 -14.19 -11.77 0.60
CA GLY A 303 -13.83 -10.70 -0.32
C GLY A 303 -12.85 -9.68 0.29
N THR A 304 -12.41 -8.70 -0.50
CA THR A 304 -11.43 -7.70 -0.02
C THR A 304 -11.96 -6.91 1.17
N ALA A 305 -13.24 -6.52 1.17
CA ALA A 305 -13.89 -5.82 2.28
C ALA A 305 -13.89 -6.67 3.56
N ALA A 306 -14.38 -7.91 3.48
CA ALA A 306 -14.44 -8.82 4.62
C ALA A 306 -13.05 -9.18 5.18
N THR A 307 -12.04 -9.29 4.33
CA THR A 307 -10.66 -9.50 4.77
C THR A 307 -10.12 -8.29 5.55
N LEU A 308 -10.25 -7.07 4.99
CA LEU A 308 -9.78 -5.86 5.67
C LEU A 308 -10.58 -5.60 6.97
N GLY A 309 -11.89 -5.81 6.94
CA GLY A 309 -12.78 -5.65 8.10
C GLY A 309 -12.43 -6.60 9.24
N ARG A 310 -12.24 -7.90 8.98
CA ARG A 310 -11.83 -8.86 10.03
C ARG A 310 -10.47 -8.50 10.62
N VAL A 311 -9.50 -8.13 9.78
CA VAL A 311 -8.17 -7.72 10.26
C VAL A 311 -8.25 -6.45 11.09
N LEU A 312 -9.10 -5.49 10.72
CA LEU A 312 -9.34 -4.30 11.53
C LEU A 312 -9.92 -4.71 12.90
N LEU A 313 -11.01 -5.48 12.92
CA LEU A 313 -11.71 -5.89 14.15
C LEU A 313 -10.81 -6.71 15.09
N GLU A 314 -9.98 -7.60 14.57
CA GLU A 314 -9.00 -8.38 15.34
C GLU A 314 -7.95 -7.48 15.99
N ARG A 315 -7.57 -6.38 15.32
CA ARG A 315 -6.53 -5.45 15.78
C ARG A 315 -7.04 -4.36 16.72
N LEU A 316 -8.33 -4.05 16.68
CA LEU A 316 -8.98 -3.21 17.67
C LEU A 316 -9.05 -4.01 18.98
N GLY A 317 -8.36 -3.51 20.01
CA GLY A 317 -8.22 -4.21 21.30
C GLY A 317 -9.42 -4.04 22.24
N ASP A 318 -10.38 -3.20 21.89
CA ASP A 318 -11.51 -2.79 22.71
C ASP A 318 -12.84 -3.04 21.99
N ASP A 319 -13.82 -3.58 22.72
CA ASP A 319 -15.14 -3.91 22.18
C ASP A 319 -15.93 -2.66 21.80
N ALA A 320 -15.71 -1.53 22.47
CA ALA A 320 -16.36 -0.27 22.09
C ALA A 320 -15.86 0.21 20.72
N ALA A 321 -14.55 0.15 20.45
CA ALA A 321 -14.00 0.49 19.14
C ALA A 321 -14.47 -0.46 18.03
N ARG A 322 -14.63 -1.76 18.32
CA ARG A 322 -15.24 -2.70 17.36
C ARG A 322 -16.68 -2.34 17.06
N ALA A 323 -17.48 -2.07 18.09
CA ALA A 323 -18.87 -1.64 17.93
C ALA A 323 -18.99 -0.33 17.13
N GLN A 324 -18.05 0.59 17.29
CA GLN A 324 -17.97 1.83 16.50
C GLN A 324 -17.79 1.56 15.00
N VAL A 325 -17.00 0.55 14.59
CA VAL A 325 -16.86 0.18 13.18
C VAL A 325 -18.21 -0.21 12.59
N PHE A 326 -18.95 -1.08 13.27
CA PHE A 326 -20.30 -1.49 12.83
C PHE A 326 -21.28 -0.32 12.83
N ALA A 327 -21.25 0.52 13.87
CA ALA A 327 -22.09 1.71 13.93
C ALA A 327 -21.81 2.66 12.75
N LEU A 328 -20.53 2.90 12.42
CA LEU A 328 -20.14 3.77 11.31
C LEU A 328 -20.64 3.23 9.97
N VAL A 329 -20.45 1.93 9.70
CA VAL A 329 -20.93 1.31 8.46
C VAL A 329 -22.46 1.38 8.36
N ARG A 330 -23.18 1.15 9.47
CA ARG A 330 -24.64 1.32 9.50
C ARG A 330 -25.07 2.78 9.30
N THR A 331 -24.30 3.74 9.80
CA THR A 331 -24.56 5.16 9.54
C THR A 331 -24.39 5.49 8.06
N MET A 332 -23.31 5.03 7.41
CA MET A 332 -23.10 5.20 5.96
C MET A 332 -24.21 4.52 5.13
N ARG A 333 -24.67 3.36 5.56
CA ARG A 333 -25.79 2.64 4.93
C ARG A 333 -27.06 3.49 4.88
N LYS A 334 -27.38 4.27 5.93
CA LYS A 334 -28.53 5.18 5.95
C LYS A 334 -28.48 6.24 4.85
N ASP A 335 -27.28 6.73 4.51
CA ASP A 335 -27.13 7.69 3.42
C ASP A 335 -27.44 7.07 2.06
N ARG A 336 -27.05 5.80 1.86
CA ARG A 336 -27.49 5.04 0.66
C ARG A 336 -29.00 4.80 0.62
N GLU A 337 -29.63 4.53 1.76
CA GLU A 337 -31.11 4.43 1.82
C GLU A 337 -31.77 5.75 1.41
N ARG A 338 -31.27 6.88 1.91
CA ARG A 338 -31.76 8.21 1.51
C ARG A 338 -31.64 8.44 0.01
N VAL A 339 -30.52 8.04 -0.61
CA VAL A 339 -30.31 8.15 -2.06
C VAL A 339 -31.31 7.28 -2.81
N LYS A 340 -31.45 6.01 -2.42
CA LYS A 340 -32.35 5.04 -3.07
C LYS A 340 -33.81 5.51 -3.04
N ASP A 341 -34.24 6.04 -1.90
CA ASP A 341 -35.62 6.45 -1.67
C ASP A 341 -35.88 7.92 -2.05
N GLY A 342 -34.85 8.67 -2.46
CA GLY A 342 -34.95 10.09 -2.81
C GLY A 342 -35.38 10.98 -1.63
N GLN A 343 -34.95 10.66 -0.42
CA GLN A 343 -35.45 11.28 0.80
C GLN A 343 -34.90 12.69 1.04
N TRP A 344 -35.79 13.61 1.38
CA TRP A 344 -35.46 14.92 1.94
C TRP A 344 -35.69 14.87 3.44
N TRP A 345 -34.73 15.38 4.22
CA TRP A 345 -34.77 15.34 5.68
C TRP A 345 -34.83 16.73 6.28
N SER A 346 -35.32 16.81 7.52
CA SER A 346 -35.28 18.03 8.32
C SER A 346 -33.83 18.46 8.59
N ALA A 347 -33.63 19.74 8.89
CA ALA A 347 -32.30 20.26 9.23
C ALA A 347 -31.69 19.55 10.45
N GLU A 348 -32.53 19.16 11.42
CA GLU A 348 -32.11 18.44 12.62
C GLU A 348 -31.63 17.02 12.29
N ALA A 349 -32.41 16.27 11.49
CA ALA A 349 -32.05 14.91 11.09
C ALA A 349 -30.76 14.88 10.27
N LEU A 350 -30.58 15.84 9.35
CA LEU A 350 -29.33 15.97 8.58
C LEU A 350 -28.12 16.22 9.50
N ARG A 351 -28.26 17.13 10.47
CA ARG A 351 -27.18 17.44 11.42
C ARG A 351 -26.85 16.26 12.32
N ALA A 352 -27.85 15.54 12.81
CA ALA A 352 -27.65 14.35 13.63
C ALA A 352 -26.88 13.27 12.87
N GLN A 353 -27.30 12.97 11.63
CA GLN A 353 -26.62 12.01 10.75
C GLN A 353 -25.16 12.40 10.49
N GLN A 354 -24.90 13.66 10.15
CA GLN A 354 -23.54 14.16 9.92
C GLN A 354 -22.70 14.10 11.19
N HIS A 355 -23.26 14.52 12.33
CA HIS A 355 -22.59 14.45 13.62
C HIS A 355 -22.18 13.00 13.94
N ASP A 356 -23.09 12.04 13.79
CA ASP A 356 -22.80 10.63 14.06
C ASP A 356 -21.71 10.08 13.15
N THR A 357 -21.75 10.36 11.84
CA THR A 357 -20.71 9.91 10.89
C THR A 357 -19.33 10.41 11.30
N PHE A 358 -19.20 11.71 11.61
CA PHE A 358 -17.91 12.29 11.96
C PHE A 358 -17.45 11.95 13.37
N ARG A 359 -18.36 11.90 14.34
CA ARG A 359 -18.06 11.44 15.69
C ARG A 359 -17.50 10.02 15.64
N LEU A 360 -18.16 9.10 14.94
CA LEU A 360 -17.72 7.70 14.85
C LEU A 360 -16.39 7.55 14.10
N SER A 361 -16.24 8.19 12.94
CA SER A 361 -15.03 8.06 12.12
C SER A 361 -13.80 8.74 12.74
N VAL A 362 -13.97 9.93 13.31
CA VAL A 362 -12.87 10.65 13.99
C VAL A 362 -12.50 9.91 15.29
N ASP A 363 -13.46 9.45 16.07
CA ASP A 363 -13.16 8.74 17.32
C ASP A 363 -12.42 7.43 17.06
N LEU A 364 -12.83 6.67 16.04
CA LEU A 364 -12.11 5.46 15.63
C LEU A 364 -10.66 5.76 15.23
N MET A 365 -10.43 6.84 14.47
CA MET A 365 -9.08 7.26 14.09
C MET A 365 -8.25 7.70 15.30
N LEU A 366 -8.84 8.42 16.25
CA LEU A 366 -8.18 8.80 17.51
C LEU A 366 -7.85 7.57 18.37
N HIS A 367 -8.76 6.60 18.43
CA HIS A 367 -8.56 5.34 19.13
C HIS A 367 -7.37 4.58 18.54
N VAL A 368 -7.34 4.40 17.21
CA VAL A 368 -6.24 3.74 16.50
C VAL A 368 -4.91 4.48 16.69
N ALA A 369 -4.94 5.81 16.78
CA ALA A 369 -3.76 6.63 17.05
C ALA A 369 -3.29 6.58 18.52
N GLY A 370 -4.00 5.86 19.41
CA GLY A 370 -3.72 5.85 20.84
C GLY A 370 -3.86 7.23 21.48
N ALA A 371 -4.72 8.10 20.91
CA ALA A 371 -4.92 9.44 21.41
C ALA A 371 -5.56 9.43 22.81
N GLY A 372 -5.18 10.39 23.64
CA GLY A 372 -5.80 10.65 24.93
C GLY A 372 -7.04 11.54 24.82
N VAL A 373 -7.31 12.14 23.66
CA VAL A 373 -8.55 12.85 23.32
C VAL A 373 -9.51 11.94 22.55
N ARG A 374 -10.80 12.28 22.60
CA ARG A 374 -11.92 11.62 21.93
C ARG A 374 -12.75 12.63 21.15
N ALA A 375 -13.59 12.17 20.23
CA ALA A 375 -14.43 13.05 19.41
C ALA A 375 -15.39 13.90 20.27
N GLU A 376 -15.89 13.33 21.37
CA GLU A 376 -16.78 13.99 22.33
C GLU A 376 -16.12 15.13 23.12
N ASP A 377 -14.77 15.17 23.16
CA ASP A 377 -14.05 16.28 23.80
C ASP A 377 -14.15 17.60 23.00
N ALA A 378 -14.54 17.52 21.71
CA ALA A 378 -14.65 18.66 20.81
C ALA A 378 -15.92 18.59 19.93
N PRO A 379 -17.13 18.66 20.52
CA PRO A 379 -18.39 18.47 19.77
C PRO A 379 -18.59 19.52 18.67
N ALA A 380 -18.17 20.77 18.89
CA ALA A 380 -18.28 21.82 17.86
C ALA A 380 -17.40 21.52 16.64
N LEU A 381 -16.27 20.84 16.84
CA LEU A 381 -15.44 20.37 15.72
C LEU A 381 -16.13 19.26 14.93
N MET A 382 -16.88 18.36 15.59
CA MET A 382 -17.63 17.30 14.89
C MET A 382 -18.75 17.88 14.04
N GLU A 383 -19.44 18.90 14.55
CA GLU A 383 -20.42 19.66 13.76
C GLU A 383 -19.76 20.44 12.60
N ALA A 384 -18.58 21.03 12.83
CA ALA A 384 -17.83 21.72 11.78
C ALA A 384 -17.36 20.76 10.68
N PHE A 385 -17.04 19.52 11.02
CA PHE A 385 -16.77 18.46 10.05
C PHE A 385 -17.99 18.15 9.19
N GLY A 386 -19.15 17.93 9.83
CA GLY A 386 -20.43 17.72 9.15
C GLY A 386 -20.73 18.83 8.14
N TRP A 387 -20.67 20.07 8.61
CA TRP A 387 -20.80 21.26 7.77
C TRP A 387 -19.79 21.28 6.62
N CYS A 388 -18.50 21.08 6.92
CA CYS A 388 -17.45 21.15 5.91
C CYS A 388 -17.62 20.09 4.84
N SER A 389 -18.05 18.88 5.21
CA SER A 389 -18.30 17.80 4.26
C SER A 389 -19.41 18.18 3.30
N VAL A 390 -20.56 18.61 3.82
CA VAL A 390 -21.70 19.03 2.99
C VAL A 390 -21.30 20.18 2.08
N MET A 391 -20.76 21.27 2.61
CA MET A 391 -20.44 22.44 1.78
C MET A 391 -19.33 22.16 0.75
N ARG A 392 -18.47 21.18 1.01
CA ARG A 392 -17.40 20.80 0.09
C ARG A 392 -17.92 19.99 -1.09
N ASP A 393 -18.84 19.06 -0.83
CA ASP A 393 -19.28 18.05 -1.78
C ASP A 393 -20.74 18.26 -2.25
N LEU A 394 -21.40 19.37 -1.84
CA LEU A 394 -22.82 19.65 -2.10
C LEU A 394 -23.25 19.48 -3.57
N ARG A 395 -22.41 19.87 -4.53
CA ARG A 395 -22.74 19.74 -5.96
C ARG A 395 -22.82 18.28 -6.36
N GLU A 396 -21.82 17.50 -5.95
CA GLU A 396 -21.69 16.08 -6.22
C GLU A 396 -22.79 15.29 -5.50
N ASP A 397 -23.02 15.56 -4.22
CA ASP A 397 -24.07 14.93 -3.41
C ASP A 397 -25.46 15.11 -4.05
N LEU A 398 -25.80 16.35 -4.43
CA LEU A 398 -27.07 16.66 -5.09
C LEU A 398 -27.22 15.92 -6.44
N ALA A 399 -26.13 15.83 -7.21
CA ALA A 399 -26.11 15.11 -8.49
C ALA A 399 -26.26 13.59 -8.33
N GLN A 400 -25.82 13.04 -7.19
CA GLN A 400 -25.94 11.63 -6.84
C GLN A 400 -27.27 11.31 -6.13
N GLY A 401 -28.12 12.30 -5.85
CA GLY A 401 -29.40 12.11 -5.15
C GLY A 401 -29.27 12.12 -3.62
N LEU A 402 -28.10 12.45 -3.08
CA LEU A 402 -27.90 12.63 -1.64
C LEU A 402 -28.25 14.08 -1.26
N TYR A 403 -29.49 14.30 -0.84
CA TYR A 403 -29.99 15.65 -0.56
C TYR A 403 -29.58 16.13 0.83
N ASN A 404 -28.39 16.75 0.93
CA ASN A 404 -27.87 17.37 2.16
C ASN A 404 -28.34 18.83 2.37
N VAL A 405 -29.42 19.21 1.69
CA VAL A 405 -30.14 20.49 1.86
C VAL A 405 -31.42 20.20 2.66
N PRO A 406 -31.73 20.97 3.72
CA PRO A 406 -32.94 20.73 4.52
C PRO A 406 -34.23 20.78 3.68
N GLU A 407 -35.18 19.90 3.99
CA GLU A 407 -36.47 19.81 3.29
C GLU A 407 -37.22 21.13 3.19
N GLY A 408 -37.18 21.96 4.26
CA GLY A 408 -37.84 23.27 4.29
C GLY A 408 -37.20 24.27 3.33
N VAL A 409 -35.87 24.21 3.16
CA VAL A 409 -35.15 25.03 2.18
C VAL A 409 -35.50 24.55 0.78
N ALA A 410 -35.52 23.24 0.54
CA ALA A 410 -35.90 22.67 -0.74
C ALA A 410 -37.34 23.03 -1.13
N ALA A 411 -38.27 23.02 -0.18
CA ALA A 411 -39.65 23.45 -0.39
C ALA A 411 -39.74 24.94 -0.76
N ALA A 412 -39.00 25.80 -0.08
CA ALA A 412 -38.94 27.23 -0.41
C ALA A 412 -38.36 27.48 -1.81
N VAL A 413 -37.26 26.78 -2.17
CA VAL A 413 -36.65 26.85 -3.50
C VAL A 413 -37.63 26.41 -4.61
N ARG A 414 -38.40 25.34 -4.37
CA ARG A 414 -39.47 24.91 -5.28
C ARG A 414 -40.60 25.94 -5.39
N GLY A 415 -40.93 26.61 -4.28
CA GLY A 415 -41.89 27.71 -4.25
C GLY A 415 -41.46 28.91 -5.11
N GLU A 416 -40.16 29.13 -5.26
CA GLU A 416 -39.57 30.11 -6.19
C GLU A 416 -39.44 29.60 -7.64
N GLY A 417 -39.94 28.39 -7.94
CA GLY A 417 -39.94 27.80 -9.27
C GLY A 417 -38.60 27.20 -9.72
N ALA A 418 -37.67 26.98 -8.80
CA ALA A 418 -36.36 26.40 -9.10
C ALA A 418 -36.24 24.94 -8.63
N ASP A 419 -35.31 24.22 -9.24
CA ASP A 419 -34.99 22.83 -8.91
C ASP A 419 -33.95 22.76 -7.77
N PRO A 420 -34.30 22.29 -6.56
CA PRO A 420 -33.36 22.21 -5.44
C PRO A 420 -32.32 21.10 -5.60
N THR A 421 -32.46 20.20 -6.58
CA THR A 421 -31.48 19.13 -6.86
C THR A 421 -30.28 19.61 -7.66
N ARG A 422 -30.29 20.86 -8.13
CA ARG A 422 -29.20 21.45 -8.90
C ARG A 422 -28.63 22.64 -8.16
N LEU A 423 -27.36 22.57 -7.77
CA LEU A 423 -26.71 23.62 -6.99
C LEU A 423 -26.86 25.02 -7.60
N ASP A 424 -26.71 25.14 -8.92
CA ASP A 424 -26.80 26.44 -9.61
C ASP A 424 -28.24 27.01 -9.60
N ALA A 425 -29.26 26.15 -9.68
CA ALA A 425 -30.66 26.55 -9.58
C ALA A 425 -31.04 26.90 -8.13
N LEU A 426 -30.58 26.09 -7.17
CA LEU A 426 -30.73 26.34 -5.74
C LEU A 426 -30.12 27.68 -5.34
N LEU A 427 -28.88 27.99 -5.74
CA LEU A 427 -28.25 29.27 -5.42
C LEU A 427 -28.73 30.43 -6.30
N GLY A 428 -29.58 30.13 -7.29
CA GLY A 428 -30.29 31.12 -8.10
C GLY A 428 -31.44 31.79 -7.33
N THR A 429 -32.00 31.13 -6.33
CA THR A 429 -33.14 31.62 -5.53
C THR A 429 -32.72 32.47 -4.33
N GLU A 430 -33.66 33.22 -3.78
CA GLU A 430 -33.46 33.96 -2.52
C GLU A 430 -33.31 32.98 -1.35
N ALA A 431 -34.19 31.98 -1.24
CA ALA A 431 -34.15 30.98 -0.18
C ALA A 431 -32.82 30.21 -0.14
N GLY A 432 -32.30 29.78 -1.30
CA GLY A 432 -31.05 29.03 -1.36
C GLY A 432 -29.82 29.88 -1.00
N ARG A 433 -29.76 31.14 -1.44
CA ARG A 433 -28.69 32.07 -1.04
C ARG A 433 -28.76 32.43 0.43
N ALA A 434 -29.96 32.64 0.97
CA ALA A 434 -30.17 32.91 2.39
C ALA A 434 -29.70 31.73 3.25
N TRP A 435 -30.06 30.50 2.87
CA TRP A 435 -29.60 29.28 3.53
C TRP A 435 -28.07 29.14 3.48
N MET A 436 -27.45 29.26 2.30
CA MET A 436 -25.99 29.16 2.16
C MET A 436 -25.26 30.21 3.00
N THR A 437 -25.81 31.42 3.08
CA THR A 437 -25.28 32.50 3.93
C THR A 437 -25.40 32.15 5.41
N ALA A 438 -26.55 31.62 5.84
CA ALA A 438 -26.75 31.19 7.23
C ALA A 438 -25.79 30.06 7.62
N GLU A 439 -25.58 29.08 6.74
CA GLU A 439 -24.60 28.00 6.93
C GLU A 439 -23.16 28.54 7.03
N TYR A 440 -22.80 29.52 6.21
CA TYR A 440 -21.49 30.18 6.26
C TYR A 440 -21.24 30.91 7.59
N VAL A 441 -22.26 31.59 8.12
CA VAL A 441 -22.18 32.26 9.43
C VAL A 441 -22.14 31.24 10.57
N ARG A 442 -22.95 30.17 10.51
CA ARG A 442 -22.94 29.10 11.52
C ARG A 442 -21.56 28.46 11.63
N ALA A 443 -20.90 28.20 10.50
CA ALA A 443 -19.57 27.60 10.47
C ALA A 443 -18.52 28.42 11.24
N ARG A 444 -18.62 29.76 11.20
CA ARG A 444 -17.74 30.63 11.98
C ARG A 444 -17.92 30.40 13.48
N ALA A 445 -19.16 30.40 13.96
CA ALA A 445 -19.46 30.16 15.37
C ALA A 445 -18.96 28.77 15.81
N LEU A 446 -19.19 27.72 15.01
CA LEU A 446 -18.67 26.38 15.28
C LEU A 446 -17.14 26.34 15.36
N LEU A 447 -16.44 27.09 14.50
CA LEU A 447 -14.99 27.18 14.53
C LEU A 447 -14.50 27.96 15.76
N GLU A 448 -15.15 29.05 16.14
CA GLU A 448 -14.82 29.80 17.37
C GLU A 448 -15.00 28.92 18.62
N ASP A 449 -16.13 28.22 18.74
CA ASP A 449 -16.39 27.28 19.83
C ASP A 449 -15.40 26.10 19.84
N SER A 450 -15.11 25.55 18.66
CA SER A 450 -14.11 24.50 18.49
C SER A 450 -12.73 24.97 18.95
N ALA A 451 -12.33 26.20 18.66
CA ALA A 451 -11.05 26.73 19.12
C ALA A 451 -10.98 26.79 20.66
N GLY A 452 -12.06 27.22 21.31
CA GLY A 452 -12.18 27.23 22.76
C GLY A 452 -12.08 25.82 23.38
N GLN A 453 -12.81 24.85 22.81
CA GLN A 453 -12.76 23.45 23.24
C GLN A 453 -11.34 22.86 23.09
N LEU A 454 -10.67 23.10 21.95
CA LEU A 454 -9.32 22.61 21.71
C LEU A 454 -8.25 23.29 22.58
N ALA A 455 -8.49 24.52 23.05
CA ALA A 455 -7.63 25.18 24.02
C ALA A 455 -7.74 24.50 25.40
N ALA A 456 -8.95 24.10 25.81
CA ALA A 456 -9.17 23.42 27.09
C ALA A 456 -8.54 22.01 27.16
N LEU A 457 -8.19 21.41 26.01
CA LEU A 457 -7.58 20.08 25.93
C LEU A 457 -6.04 20.10 25.93
N GLU A 458 -5.42 21.26 26.16
CA GLU A 458 -3.98 21.44 26.07
C GLU A 458 -3.19 20.42 26.92
N GLY A 459 -2.12 19.87 26.35
CA GLY A 459 -1.32 18.81 26.98
C GLY A 459 -1.87 17.38 26.79
N ARG A 460 -3.12 17.19 26.33
CA ARG A 460 -3.65 15.84 26.07
C ARG A 460 -3.02 15.23 24.80
N PRO A 461 -2.57 13.95 24.85
CA PRO A 461 -2.05 13.26 23.68
C PRO A 461 -3.08 13.19 22.54
N GLY A 462 -2.64 13.43 21.31
CA GLY A 462 -3.51 13.40 20.11
C GLY A 462 -4.21 14.71 19.75
N LEU A 463 -4.16 15.75 20.61
CA LEU A 463 -4.74 17.07 20.33
C LEU A 463 -4.24 17.70 19.01
N ALA A 464 -2.99 17.42 18.63
CA ALA A 464 -2.41 17.91 17.38
C ALA A 464 -3.20 17.45 16.14
N LEU A 465 -3.82 16.27 16.18
CA LEU A 465 -4.68 15.77 15.10
C LEU A 465 -5.96 16.61 15.00
N LEU A 466 -6.65 16.85 16.11
CA LEU A 466 -7.84 17.70 16.13
C LEU A 466 -7.55 19.13 15.69
N ARG A 467 -6.42 19.71 16.14
CA ARG A 467 -5.96 21.03 15.68
C ARG A 467 -5.61 21.06 14.19
N LEU A 468 -5.14 19.96 13.61
CA LEU A 468 -4.90 19.86 12.16
C LEU A 468 -6.23 19.93 11.40
N PHE A 469 -7.23 19.17 11.85
CA PHE A 469 -8.55 19.16 11.23
C PHE A 469 -9.26 20.51 11.34
N HIS A 470 -9.25 21.12 12.53
CA HIS A 470 -9.77 22.46 12.76
C HIS A 470 -9.18 23.46 11.76
N ARG A 471 -7.85 23.53 11.63
CA ARG A 471 -7.18 24.44 10.68
C ARG A 471 -7.54 24.16 9.22
N SER A 472 -7.75 22.89 8.88
CA SER A 472 -8.19 22.50 7.54
C SER A 472 -9.60 23.01 7.23
N ILE A 473 -10.55 22.83 8.17
CA ILE A 473 -11.93 23.29 8.04
C ILE A 473 -11.99 24.82 8.02
N GLU A 474 -11.25 25.48 8.91
CA GLU A 474 -11.14 26.94 8.96
C GLU A 474 -10.58 27.51 7.65
N SER A 475 -9.56 26.85 7.07
CA SER A 475 -9.04 27.24 5.76
C SER A 475 -10.07 27.02 4.64
N PHE A 476 -10.90 25.99 4.71
CA PHE A 476 -11.96 25.77 3.73
C PHE A 476 -13.02 26.88 3.84
N TRP A 477 -13.52 27.13 5.04
CA TRP A 477 -14.48 28.20 5.36
C TRP A 477 -13.96 29.56 4.90
N ARG A 478 -12.81 30.01 5.39
CA ARG A 478 -12.32 31.37 5.14
C ARG A 478 -11.89 31.62 3.70
N LYS A 479 -11.37 30.60 3.00
CA LYS A 479 -10.70 30.79 1.70
C LYS A 479 -11.39 30.09 0.54
N ARG A 480 -11.76 28.81 0.70
CA ARG A 480 -12.19 27.98 -0.44
C ARG A 480 -13.68 28.19 -0.76
N LEU A 481 -14.54 28.24 0.27
CA LEU A 481 -15.97 28.39 0.05
C LEU A 481 -16.34 29.76 -0.56
N PRO A 482 -15.81 30.91 -0.10
CA PRO A 482 -16.06 32.21 -0.75
C PRO A 482 -15.49 32.29 -2.18
N ARG A 483 -14.41 31.58 -2.48
CA ARG A 483 -13.90 31.47 -3.86
C ARG A 483 -14.84 30.69 -4.78
N ARG A 484 -15.55 29.70 -4.25
CA ARG A 484 -16.58 28.94 -5.00
C ARG A 484 -17.88 29.73 -5.12
N HIS A 485 -18.21 30.54 -4.11
CA HIS A 485 -19.45 31.32 -4.03
C HIS A 485 -19.14 32.78 -3.63
N PRO A 486 -18.82 33.64 -4.62
CA PRO A 486 -18.33 35.00 -4.37
C PRO A 486 -19.26 35.88 -3.50
N PHE A 487 -20.57 35.66 -3.53
CA PHE A 487 -21.52 36.41 -2.70
C PHE A 487 -21.30 36.25 -1.18
N LEU A 488 -20.57 35.21 -0.74
CA LEU A 488 -20.18 35.03 0.67
C LEU A 488 -19.02 35.94 1.09
N ALA A 489 -18.23 36.47 0.14
CA ALA A 489 -17.14 37.39 0.46
C ALA A 489 -17.67 38.70 1.05
N ASP A 490 -18.78 39.21 0.53
CA ASP A 490 -19.43 40.43 1.02
C ASP A 490 -19.98 40.28 2.43
N VAL A 491 -20.46 39.08 2.78
CA VAL A 491 -20.91 38.74 4.14
C VAL A 491 -19.74 38.84 5.11
N THR A 492 -18.57 38.31 4.71
CA THR A 492 -17.34 38.37 5.50
C THR A 492 -16.88 39.82 5.71
N ALA A 493 -16.94 40.66 4.66
CA ALA A 493 -16.56 42.06 4.73
C ALA A 493 -17.47 42.88 5.65
N ARG A 494 -18.80 42.70 5.57
CA ARG A 494 -19.77 43.41 6.44
C ARG A 494 -19.68 42.97 7.90
N GLN A 495 -19.38 41.69 8.15
CA GLN A 495 -19.25 41.16 9.51
C GLN A 495 -17.91 41.52 10.18
N LEU A 496 -16.83 41.68 9.41
CA LEU A 496 -15.53 42.17 9.93
C LEU A 496 -15.53 43.68 10.19
N GLN A 497 -16.45 44.45 9.61
CA GLN A 497 -16.64 45.87 9.89
C GLN A 497 -17.54 46.13 11.11
N GLY A 498 -18.23 45.11 11.62
CA GLY A 498 -19.15 45.19 12.78
C GLY A 498 -18.64 44.49 14.05
N ALA A 499 -17.38 44.05 14.07
CA ALA A 499 -16.65 43.52 15.23
C ALA A 499 -15.46 44.43 15.53
#